data_AF-A0A7C4MQ26-F1
#
_entry.id   AF-A0A7C4MQ26-F1
#
_cell.length_a   1.000
_cell.length_b   1.000
_cell.length_c   1.000
_cell.angle_alpha   90.00
_cell.angle_beta   90.00
_cell.angle_gamma   90.00
#
_symmetry.space_group_name_H-M   'P 1'
#
loop_
_entity.id
_entity.type
_entity.pdbx_description
1 polymer ?
#
loop_
_entity_poly.entity_id
_entity_poly.type
_entity_poly.pdbx_seq_one_letter_code
_entity_poly.pdbx_strand_id
1 'polypeptide(L)'
;MFIKVCALFVHYDVKVTVKGGELRGQVDATVFSISRILASHNEALCSIFRKDGLFTVDSRLKERNKYGLRDVWRRFQFVKR
;
A
#
# COMPACT_ATOMS: atom_id res chain seq x y z
N MET A 1 -1.12 8.53 -9.75
CA MET A 1 -0.44 8.59 -11.07
C MET A 1 -0.11 7.18 -11.62
N PHE A 2 -0.91 6.13 -11.40
CA PHE A 2 -0.52 4.75 -11.79
C PHE A 2 -1.58 3.89 -12.50
N ILE A 3 -2.77 4.42 -12.84
CA ILE A 3 -3.77 3.63 -13.59
C ILE A 3 -3.51 3.70 -15.11
N LYS A 4 -2.29 4.04 -15.58
CA LYS A 4 -2.01 4.21 -17.02
C LYS A 4 -2.07 2.90 -17.84
N VAL A 5 -2.16 1.75 -17.18
CA VAL A 5 -2.09 0.41 -17.78
C VAL A 5 -3.42 -0.03 -18.40
N CYS A 6 -4.56 0.55 -18.01
CA CYS A 6 -5.86 0.10 -18.49
C CYS A 6 -6.59 1.22 -19.25
N ALA A 7 -6.88 1.01 -20.53
CA ALA A 7 -7.64 1.93 -21.38
C ALA A 7 -9.14 2.06 -21.00
N LEU A 8 -9.57 1.46 -19.87
CA LEU A 8 -10.96 1.37 -19.41
C LEU A 8 -11.45 2.58 -18.59
N PHE A 9 -10.64 3.65 -18.45
CA PHE A 9 -11.03 4.85 -17.70
C PHE A 9 -12.36 5.48 -18.11
N VAL A 10 -12.82 5.23 -19.34
CA VAL A 10 -14.03 5.84 -19.90
C VAL A 10 -15.31 5.15 -19.41
N HIS A 11 -15.24 3.97 -18.79
CA HIS A 11 -16.43 3.15 -18.51
C HIS A 11 -16.85 3.03 -17.03
N TYR A 12 -16.05 3.51 -16.08
CA TYR A 12 -16.32 3.27 -14.66
C TYR A 12 -16.17 4.53 -13.81
N ASP A 13 -17.27 4.92 -13.15
CA ASP A 13 -17.25 5.90 -12.06
C ASP A 13 -16.90 5.19 -10.75
N VAL A 14 -15.88 5.70 -10.05
CA VAL A 14 -15.38 5.11 -8.80
C VAL A 14 -15.51 6.12 -7.66
N LYS A 15 -16.31 5.79 -6.66
CA LYS A 15 -16.43 6.57 -5.41
C LYS A 15 -15.81 5.77 -4.25
N VAL A 16 -14.72 6.27 -3.69
CA VAL A 16 -13.98 5.60 -2.59
C VAL A 16 -14.04 6.43 -1.33
N THR A 17 -14.23 5.78 -0.19
CA THR A 17 -14.11 6.39 1.14
C THR A 17 -12.93 5.74 1.86
N VAL A 18 -11.93 6.54 2.21
CA VAL A 18 -10.74 6.11 2.96
C VAL A 18 -10.70 6.84 4.30
N LYS A 19 -10.29 6.13 5.36
CA LYS A 19 -10.21 6.66 6.73
C LYS A 19 -8.93 6.17 7.42
N GLY A 20 -8.30 7.05 8.20
CA GLY A 20 -7.07 6.75 8.95
C GLY A 20 -5.79 6.82 8.10
N GLY A 21 -4.65 6.54 8.72
CA GLY A 21 -3.33 6.49 8.06
C GLY A 21 -2.84 7.83 7.51
N GLU A 22 -1.81 7.76 6.67
CA GLU A 22 -1.23 8.90 5.94
C GLU A 22 -1.65 8.87 4.46
N LEU A 23 -1.46 10.00 3.76
CA LEU A 23 -1.85 10.17 2.34
C LEU A 23 -1.31 9.05 1.43
N ARG A 24 -0.05 8.63 1.61
CA ARG A 24 0.54 7.55 0.79
C ARG A 24 -0.16 6.22 1.01
N GLY A 25 -0.36 5.81 2.27
CA GLY A 25 -1.07 4.58 2.60
C GLY A 25 -2.52 4.59 2.11
N GLN A 26 -3.18 5.74 2.09
CA GLN A 26 -4.53 5.89 1.53
C GLN A 26 -4.55 5.70 0.01
N VAL A 27 -3.56 6.25 -0.70
CA VAL A 27 -3.43 6.06 -2.15
C VAL A 27 -3.20 4.59 -2.48
N ASP A 28 -2.27 3.93 -1.79
CA ASP A 28 -1.94 2.52 -2.03
C ASP A 28 -3.14 1.62 -1.72
N ALA A 29 -3.87 1.89 -0.63
CA ALA A 29 -5.11 1.18 -0.30
C ALA A 29 -6.17 1.36 -1.40
N THR A 30 -6.32 2.57 -1.93
CA THR A 30 -7.28 2.87 -3.00
C THR A 30 -6.94 2.12 -4.29
N VAL A 31 -5.66 2.10 -4.67
CA VAL A 31 -5.17 1.37 -5.85
C VAL A 31 -5.41 -0.14 -5.70
N PHE A 32 -5.09 -0.70 -4.53
CA PHE A 32 -5.30 -2.12 -4.25
C PHE A 32 -6.80 -2.49 -4.33
N SER A 33 -7.68 -1.68 -3.75
CA SER A 33 -9.13 -1.90 -3.79
C SER A 33 -9.68 -1.88 -5.23
N ILE A 34 -9.28 -0.88 -6.04
CA ILE A 34 -9.72 -0.77 -7.43
C ILE A 34 -9.25 -1.98 -8.25
N SER A 35 -7.99 -2.40 -8.07
CA SER A 35 -7.41 -3.54 -8.77
C SER A 35 -8.16 -4.84 -8.46
N ARG A 36 -8.56 -5.01 -7.18
CA ARG A 36 -9.34 -6.17 -6.74
C ARG A 36 -10.76 -6.19 -7.31
N ILE A 37 -11.43 -5.04 -7.36
CA ILE A 37 -12.77 -4.91 -7.94
C ILE A 37 -12.73 -5.22 -9.44
N LEU A 38 -11.76 -4.67 -10.18
CA LEU A 38 -11.62 -4.89 -11.61
C LEU A 38 -11.31 -6.35 -11.96
N ALA A 39 -10.48 -7.02 -11.16
CA ALA A 39 -10.19 -8.43 -11.37
C ALA A 39 -11.37 -9.36 -11.10
N SER A 40 -12.27 -8.99 -10.18
CA SER A 40 -13.54 -9.70 -9.99
C SER A 40 -14.51 -9.51 -11.16
N HIS A 41 -14.43 -8.39 -11.88
CA HIS A 41 -15.22 -8.16 -13.09
C HIS A 41 -14.67 -8.88 -14.34
N ASN A 42 -13.36 -9.00 -14.45
CA ASN A 42 -12.71 -9.68 -15.56
C ASN A 42 -11.45 -10.42 -15.11
N GLU A 43 -11.53 -11.75 -15.05
CA GLU A 43 -10.44 -12.61 -14.58
C GLU A 43 -9.19 -12.56 -15.46
N ALA A 44 -9.32 -12.19 -16.75
CA ALA A 44 -8.18 -12.07 -17.67
C ALA A 44 -7.18 -10.98 -17.22
N LEU A 45 -7.64 -9.97 -16.48
CA LEU A 45 -6.82 -8.88 -15.98
C LEU A 45 -5.95 -9.29 -14.78
N CYS A 46 -6.27 -10.41 -14.13
CA CYS A 46 -5.58 -10.85 -12.91
C CYS A 46 -4.09 -11.15 -13.16
N SER A 47 -3.77 -11.75 -14.32
CA SER A 47 -2.38 -12.03 -14.71
C SER A 47 -1.57 -10.75 -14.95
N ILE A 48 -2.20 -9.72 -15.53
CA ILE A 48 -1.57 -8.42 -15.80
C ILE A 48 -1.31 -7.68 -14.48
N PHE A 49 -2.33 -7.57 -13.62
CA PHE A 49 -2.21 -6.88 -12.33
C PHE A 49 -1.21 -7.54 -11.37
N ARG A 50 -1.06 -8.87 -11.42
CA ARG A 50 -0.01 -9.57 -10.66
C ARG A 50 1.39 -9.25 -11.18
N LYS A 51 1.58 -9.16 -12.50
CA LYS A 51 2.88 -8.77 -13.09
C LYS A 51 3.25 -7.34 -12.73
N ASP A 52 2.28 -6.44 -12.68
CA ASP A 52 2.48 -5.04 -12.34
C ASP A 52 2.53 -4.76 -10.82
N GLY A 53 2.35 -5.78 -9.98
CA GLY A 53 2.44 -5.65 -8.52
C GLY A 53 1.28 -4.91 -7.85
N LEU A 54 0.17 -4.68 -8.55
CA LEU A 54 -0.99 -3.93 -8.06
C LEU A 54 -1.80 -4.66 -6.97
N PHE A 55 -1.56 -5.97 -6.83
CA PHE A 55 -2.14 -6.80 -5.77
C PHE A 55 -1.28 -6.90 -4.50
N THR A 56 -0.09 -6.34 -4.50
CA THR A 56 0.81 -6.47 -3.35
C THR A 56 0.59 -5.31 -2.39
N VAL A 57 0.23 -5.62 -1.14
CA VAL A 57 0.16 -4.62 -0.06
C VAL A 57 1.54 -4.51 0.59
N ASP A 58 2.05 -3.29 0.75
CA ASP A 58 3.29 -3.07 1.51
C ASP A 58 3.07 -3.51 2.97
N SER A 59 3.80 -4.53 3.40
CA SER A 59 3.68 -5.12 4.74
C SER A 59 4.44 -4.34 5.82
N ARG A 60 5.17 -3.29 5.43
CA ARG A 60 5.95 -2.48 6.35
C ARG A 60 5.02 -1.77 7.34
N LEU A 61 5.28 -2.01 8.62
CA LEU A 61 4.60 -1.36 9.73
C LEU A 61 5.62 -0.66 10.60
N LYS A 62 5.20 0.43 11.26
CA LYS A 62 6.05 1.10 12.24
C LYS A 62 6.28 0.16 13.41
N GLU A 63 7.53 -0.25 13.58
CA GLU A 63 7.93 -1.05 14.73
C GLU A 63 7.72 -0.28 16.04
N ARG A 64 7.41 -1.03 17.11
CA ARG A 64 7.24 -0.46 18.45
C ARG A 64 8.59 -0.03 19.04
N ASN A 65 8.55 0.97 19.93
CA ASN A 65 9.73 1.29 20.75
C ASN A 65 9.98 0.17 21.79
N LYS A 66 11.25 -0.25 21.93
CA LYS A 66 11.68 -1.27 22.90
C LYS A 66 12.26 -0.58 24.13
N TYR A 67 12.09 -1.18 25.31
CA TYR A 67 12.62 -0.61 26.56
C TYR A 67 14.16 -0.56 26.52
N GLY A 68 14.75 0.43 27.19
CA GLY A 68 16.20 0.65 27.20
C GLY A 68 16.77 1.24 25.91
N LEU A 69 15.94 1.47 24.88
CA LEU A 69 16.31 2.21 23.68
C LEU A 69 15.71 3.62 23.70
N ARG A 70 16.39 4.57 23.03
CA ARG A 70 15.87 5.93 22.83
C ARG A 70 14.78 5.96 21.76
N ASP A 71 14.89 5.09 20.76
CA ASP A 71 13.93 4.91 19.68
C ASP A 71 13.90 3.43 19.27
N VAL A 72 13.08 3.04 18.29
CA VAL A 72 12.88 1.65 17.83
C VAL A 72 14.16 0.81 17.80
N TRP A 73 15.25 1.37 17.26
CA TRP A 73 16.57 0.74 17.19
C TRP A 73 17.69 1.56 17.83
N ARG A 74 17.43 2.82 18.18
CA ARG A 74 18.47 3.78 18.58
C ARG A 74 18.88 3.56 20.04
N ARG A 75 20.13 3.16 20.25
CA ARG A 75 20.73 2.98 21.60
C ARG A 75 21.28 4.30 22.15
N PHE A 76 21.42 4.36 23.46
CA PHE A 76 22.20 5.41 24.13
C PHE A 76 23.70 5.19 23.88
N GLN A 77 24.49 6.27 23.97
CA GLN A 77 25.94 6.18 23.87
C GLN A 77 26.48 5.30 25.00
N PHE A 78 27.26 4.28 24.64
CA PHE A 78 27.96 3.44 25.61
C PHE A 78 29.22 4.16 26.12
N VAL A 79 29.41 4.21 27.43
CA VAL A 79 30.63 4.73 28.06
C VAL A 79 31.40 3.55 28.64
N LYS A 80 32.59 3.29 28.09
CA LYS A 80 33.51 2.26 28.59
C LYS A 80 34.22 2.80 29.83
N ARG A 81 34.38 1.94 30.85
CA ARG A 81 35.20 2.20 32.04
C ARG A 81 36.56 1.55 31.87
#